data_AF-A0A4Q6A7K4-F1
#
_entry.id   AF-A0A4Q6A7K4-F1
#
_cell.length_a   1.000
_cell.length_b   1.000
_cell.length_c   1.000
_cell.angle_alpha   90.00
_cell.angle_beta   90.00
_cell.angle_gamma   90.00
#
_symmetry.space_group_name_H-M   'P 1'
#
loop_
_entity.id
_entity.type
_entity.pdbx_description
1 polymer ?
#
loop_
_entity_poly.entity_id
_entity_poly.type
_entity_poly.pdbx_seq_one_letter_code
_entity_poly.pdbx_strand_id
1 'polypeptide(L)'
;YSQMKLKRVYYSGYVPVSNDNRLPAIGTPVPMVRENRLYQADWLLRNYGFGVDEIVTPDDPFLDMQIDPKLGWALRNLHQFPVDINNADLEIIKRVPGIGIQSAQKIGEARKFRKLTWDHLKTFNIAANRARYFLNLKADDFRPKDYTPDQIRNFILASSQTKYAANHSPQLNLF
;
A
#
# COMPACT_ATOMS: atom_id res chain seq x y z
N TYR A 1 -8.05 14.99 11.48
CA TYR A 1 -9.08 15.25 10.46
C TYR A 1 -10.40 15.71 11.05
N SER A 2 -11.07 14.89 11.88
CA SER A 2 -12.37 15.19 12.49
C SER A 2 -12.37 16.43 13.40
N GLN A 3 -11.41 16.54 14.31
CA GLN A 3 -11.35 17.64 15.30
C GLN A 3 -11.18 19.02 14.65
N MET A 4 -10.25 19.15 13.70
CA MET A 4 -9.93 20.42 13.02
C MET A 4 -10.69 20.62 11.70
N LYS A 5 -11.63 19.72 11.34
CA LYS A 5 -12.40 19.75 10.07
C LYS A 5 -11.54 19.97 8.82
N LEU A 6 -10.34 19.38 8.78
CA LEU A 6 -9.39 19.56 7.69
C LEU A 6 -9.89 18.86 6.41
N LYS A 7 -9.78 19.55 5.27
CA LYS A 7 -10.08 18.96 3.95
C LYS A 7 -8.91 18.21 3.35
N ARG A 8 -7.68 18.73 3.52
CA ARG A 8 -6.43 18.17 2.97
C ARG A 8 -5.25 18.65 3.82
N VAL A 9 -4.26 17.77 4.01
CA VAL A 9 -2.96 18.10 4.58
C VAL A 9 -1.91 18.04 3.48
N TYR A 10 -0.94 18.96 3.55
CA TYR A 10 0.22 18.99 2.66
C TYR A 10 1.46 18.65 3.47
N TYR A 11 2.24 17.72 2.96
CA TYR A 11 3.51 17.28 3.53
C TYR A 11 4.64 17.74 2.61
N SER A 12 5.69 18.27 3.22
CA SER A 12 6.97 18.60 2.57
C SER A 12 8.08 18.30 3.56
N GLY A 13 9.15 17.69 3.09
CA GLY A 13 10.36 17.45 3.86
C GLY A 13 11.09 18.76 4.12
N TYR A 14 11.81 18.79 5.23
CA TYR A 14 12.64 19.93 5.58
C TYR A 14 13.84 20.02 4.62
N VAL A 15 14.00 21.17 3.98
CA VAL A 15 15.18 21.49 3.16
C VAL A 15 16.20 22.18 4.07
N PRO A 16 17.42 21.63 4.22
CA PRO A 16 18.46 22.23 5.05
C PRO A 16 18.89 23.62 4.57
N VAL A 17 18.60 24.65 5.38
CA VAL A 17 18.96 26.05 5.12
C VAL A 17 19.73 26.71 6.27
N SER A 18 19.96 25.97 7.36
CA SER A 18 20.56 26.47 8.61
C SER A 18 21.80 25.66 8.98
N ASN A 19 22.76 26.31 9.65
CA ASN A 19 23.95 25.69 10.23
C ASN A 19 23.75 25.24 11.69
N ASP A 20 22.51 25.15 12.17
CA ASP A 20 22.20 24.63 13.50
C ASP A 20 22.47 23.12 13.56
N ASN A 21 23.33 22.70 14.48
CA ASN A 21 23.75 21.30 14.64
C ASN A 21 22.62 20.33 15.04
N ARG A 22 21.44 20.84 15.43
CA ARG A 22 20.24 20.02 15.71
C ARG A 22 19.49 19.62 14.44
N LEU A 23 19.78 20.26 13.31
CA LEU A 23 19.11 20.04 12.03
C LEU A 23 20.03 19.29 11.07
N PRO A 24 19.47 18.62 10.03
CA PRO A 24 20.29 18.01 8.99
C PRO A 24 21.20 19.05 8.34
N ALA A 25 22.44 18.65 8.03
CA ALA A 25 23.45 19.53 7.46
C ALA A 25 23.01 20.04 6.07
N ILE A 26 23.45 21.24 5.71
CA ILE A 26 23.25 21.79 4.36
C ILE A 26 23.80 20.83 3.32
N GLY A 27 22.98 20.51 2.31
CA GLY A 27 23.30 19.49 1.29
C GLY A 27 22.79 18.08 1.60
N THR A 28 22.27 17.82 2.81
CA THR A 28 21.60 16.54 3.10
C THR A 28 20.38 16.37 2.18
N PRO A 29 20.25 15.25 1.44
CA PRO A 29 19.12 15.03 0.55
C PRO A 29 17.82 14.85 1.33
N VAL A 30 16.74 15.45 0.82
CA VAL A 30 15.40 15.30 1.42
C VAL A 30 14.81 13.94 0.99
N PRO A 31 14.44 13.06 1.93
CA PRO A 31 13.94 11.73 1.61
C PRO A 31 12.51 11.80 1.05
N MET A 32 12.38 12.06 -0.26
CA MET A 32 11.09 12.19 -0.96
C MET A 32 10.17 10.99 -0.78
N VAL A 33 10.73 9.79 -0.55
CA VAL A 33 9.96 8.58 -0.27
C VAL A 33 9.07 8.76 0.96
N ARG A 34 9.57 9.43 2.00
CA ARG A 34 8.84 9.63 3.25
C ARG A 34 7.62 10.53 3.02
N GLU A 35 7.78 11.61 2.26
CA GLU A 35 6.66 12.47 1.85
C GLU A 35 5.61 11.69 1.07
N ASN A 36 6.03 10.86 0.11
CA ASN A 36 5.11 10.02 -0.65
C ASN A 36 4.35 9.03 0.25
N ARG A 37 5.01 8.43 1.24
CA ARG A 37 4.37 7.54 2.20
C ARG A 37 3.32 8.26 3.04
N LEU A 38 3.61 9.49 3.48
CA LEU A 38 2.64 10.32 4.19
C LEU A 38 1.41 10.62 3.32
N TYR A 39 1.59 10.99 2.05
CA TYR A 39 0.47 11.19 1.13
C TYR A 39 -0.31 9.90 0.82
N GLN A 40 0.36 8.75 0.74
CA GLN A 40 -0.31 7.47 0.57
C GLN A 40 -1.15 7.12 1.80
N ALA A 41 -0.61 7.29 3.01
CA ALA A 41 -1.36 7.09 4.26
C ALA A 41 -2.55 8.06 4.36
N ASP A 42 -2.35 9.33 4.05
CA ASP A 42 -3.41 10.36 4.01
C ASP A 42 -4.59 9.95 3.13
N TRP A 43 -4.27 9.44 1.94
CA TRP A 43 -5.26 8.96 0.98
C TRP A 43 -6.04 7.76 1.51
N LEU A 44 -5.38 6.83 2.22
CA LEU A 44 -6.08 5.69 2.85
C LEU A 44 -7.06 6.15 3.93
N LEU A 45 -6.64 7.09 4.79
CA LEU A 45 -7.51 7.63 5.84
C LEU A 45 -8.76 8.30 5.25
N ARG A 46 -8.58 9.11 4.21
CA ARG A 46 -9.66 9.95 3.67
C ARG A 46 -10.59 9.23 2.70
N ASN A 47 -10.03 8.34 1.88
CA ASN A 47 -10.75 7.78 0.73
C ASN A 47 -11.02 6.28 0.87
N TYR A 48 -10.24 5.56 1.68
CA TYR A 48 -10.46 4.13 1.94
C TYR A 48 -11.09 3.84 3.30
N GLY A 49 -11.17 4.81 4.21
CA GLY A 49 -11.75 4.62 5.54
C GLY A 49 -10.83 3.84 6.49
N PHE A 50 -9.52 3.91 6.29
CA PHE A 50 -8.56 3.32 7.22
C PHE A 50 -8.54 4.09 8.54
N GLY A 51 -8.37 3.36 9.65
CA GLY A 51 -7.93 3.91 10.93
C GLY A 51 -6.44 4.25 10.95
N VAL A 52 -6.03 5.12 11.87
CA VAL A 52 -4.60 5.45 12.06
C VAL A 52 -3.84 4.24 12.61
N ASP A 53 -4.47 3.54 13.55
CA ASP A 53 -4.04 2.30 14.19
C ASP A 53 -3.92 1.11 13.22
N GLU A 54 -4.62 1.18 12.09
CA GLU A 54 -4.44 0.21 11.00
C GLU A 54 -3.17 0.47 10.20
N ILE A 55 -2.82 1.74 10.02
CA ILE A 55 -1.68 2.16 9.20
C ILE A 55 -0.36 2.01 9.98
N VAL A 56 -0.32 2.48 11.22
CA VAL A 56 0.80 2.39 12.15
C VAL A 56 0.32 1.85 13.49
N THR A 57 1.17 1.11 14.19
CA THR A 57 0.85 0.56 15.52
C THR A 57 1.80 1.13 16.58
N PRO A 58 1.52 0.94 17.89
CA PRO A 58 2.48 1.31 18.93
C PRO A 58 3.84 0.62 18.76
N ASP A 59 3.84 -0.64 18.29
CA ASP A 59 5.05 -1.44 18.06
C ASP A 59 5.75 -1.12 16.73
N ASP A 60 4.99 -0.61 15.74
CA ASP A 60 5.47 -0.19 14.41
C ASP A 60 4.93 1.23 14.10
N PRO A 61 5.49 2.27 14.74
CA PRO A 61 4.96 3.63 14.67
C PRO A 61 5.37 4.38 13.40
N PHE A 62 6.19 3.77 12.54
CA PHE A 62 6.75 4.40 11.36
C PHE A 62 6.22 3.78 10.07
N LEU A 63 6.04 4.62 9.04
CA LEU A 63 5.67 4.13 7.73
C LEU A 63 6.86 3.43 7.07
N ASP A 64 6.59 2.27 6.51
CA ASP A 64 7.59 1.51 5.78
C ASP A 64 8.10 2.27 4.55
N MET A 65 9.41 2.32 4.37
CA MET A 65 10.01 3.05 3.25
C MET A 65 9.97 2.25 1.95
N GLN A 66 9.99 0.92 1.99
CA GLN A 66 10.06 0.06 0.79
C GLN A 66 8.68 -0.25 0.21
N ILE A 67 7.67 -0.43 1.07
CA ILE A 67 6.30 -0.75 0.66
C ILE A 67 5.31 0.35 1.03
N ASP A 68 4.25 0.52 0.25
CA ASP A 68 3.19 1.47 0.58
C ASP A 68 2.35 0.98 1.78
N PRO A 69 1.66 1.90 2.48
CA PRO A 69 0.96 1.55 3.71
C PRO A 69 -0.20 0.54 3.53
N LYS A 70 -0.81 0.49 2.33
CA LYS A 70 -1.89 -0.46 2.05
C LYS A 70 -1.35 -1.88 1.94
N LEU A 71 -0.19 -2.04 1.30
CA LEU A 71 0.51 -3.33 1.30
C LEU A 71 1.00 -3.70 2.70
N GLY A 72 1.57 -2.75 3.45
CA GLY A 72 2.00 -2.99 4.84
C GLY A 72 0.86 -3.52 5.70
N TRP A 73 -0.31 -2.88 5.65
CA TRP A 73 -1.50 -3.36 6.35
C TRP A 73 -1.91 -4.76 5.89
N ALA A 74 -1.94 -5.03 4.59
CA ALA A 74 -2.37 -6.33 4.08
C ALA A 74 -1.43 -7.47 4.51
N LEU A 75 -0.11 -7.22 4.55
CA LEU A 75 0.89 -8.17 5.01
C LEU A 75 0.77 -8.47 6.52
N ARG A 76 0.37 -7.48 7.34
CA ARG A 76 0.09 -7.70 8.77
C ARG A 76 -1.26 -8.43 9.00
N ASN A 77 -2.15 -8.39 8.02
CA ASN A 77 -3.52 -8.92 8.12
C ASN A 77 -3.78 -10.06 7.14
N LEU A 78 -2.80 -10.94 6.90
CA LEU A 78 -2.94 -12.06 5.96
C LEU A 78 -4.11 -12.99 6.28
N HIS A 79 -4.58 -13.04 7.53
CA HIS A 79 -5.77 -13.81 7.92
C HIS A 79 -7.06 -13.34 7.23
N GLN A 80 -7.10 -12.12 6.67
CA GLN A 80 -8.23 -11.61 5.88
C GLN A 80 -8.13 -11.98 4.38
N PHE A 81 -7.05 -12.65 3.99
CA PHE A 81 -6.72 -13.00 2.61
C PHE A 81 -6.57 -14.50 2.44
N PRO A 82 -6.79 -15.03 1.23
CA PRO A 82 -7.20 -14.34 0.02
C PRO A 82 -8.69 -13.98 0.00
N VAL A 83 -9.02 -12.86 -0.63
CA VAL A 83 -10.39 -12.36 -0.77
C VAL A 83 -11.03 -12.93 -2.03
N ASP A 84 -12.21 -13.56 -1.89
CA ASP A 84 -13.03 -13.92 -3.05
C ASP A 84 -13.72 -12.68 -3.64
N ILE A 85 -13.24 -12.24 -4.81
CA ILE A 85 -13.72 -11.01 -5.45
C ILE A 85 -15.21 -11.05 -5.82
N ASN A 86 -15.76 -12.25 -6.02
CA ASN A 86 -17.13 -12.43 -6.49
C ASN A 86 -18.14 -12.32 -5.34
N ASN A 87 -17.70 -12.61 -4.11
CA ASN A 87 -18.59 -12.72 -2.96
C ASN A 87 -18.28 -11.73 -1.84
N ALA A 88 -17.02 -11.32 -1.66
CA ALA A 88 -16.59 -10.52 -0.52
C ALA A 88 -17.18 -9.10 -0.51
N ASP A 89 -17.24 -8.47 0.66
CA ASP A 89 -17.74 -7.10 0.77
C ASP A 89 -16.87 -6.07 0.03
N LEU A 90 -17.50 -5.01 -0.44
CA LEU A 90 -16.80 -3.94 -1.16
C LEU A 90 -15.69 -3.30 -0.30
N GLU A 91 -15.88 -3.22 1.02
CA GLU A 91 -14.90 -2.67 1.96
C GLU A 91 -13.60 -3.48 1.98
N ILE A 92 -13.67 -4.82 2.01
CA ILE A 92 -12.45 -5.64 2.01
C ILE A 92 -11.80 -5.66 0.61
N ILE A 93 -12.60 -5.62 -0.47
CA ILE A 93 -12.08 -5.50 -1.84
C ILE A 93 -11.28 -4.21 -2.01
N LYS A 94 -11.78 -3.10 -1.45
CA LYS A 94 -11.05 -1.82 -1.43
C LYS A 94 -9.74 -1.93 -0.66
N ARG A 95 -9.54 -2.88 0.24
CA ARG A 95 -8.31 -3.04 1.01
C ARG A 95 -7.26 -3.92 0.31
N VAL A 96 -7.62 -4.67 -0.72
CA VAL A 96 -6.69 -5.49 -1.53
C VAL A 96 -5.59 -4.63 -2.18
N PRO A 97 -4.30 -4.91 -1.94
CA PRO A 97 -3.20 -4.24 -2.63
C PRO A 97 -3.28 -4.40 -4.15
N GLY A 98 -3.17 -3.29 -4.88
CA GLY A 98 -3.28 -3.27 -6.34
C GLY A 98 -4.70 -3.05 -6.87
N ILE A 99 -5.73 -3.00 -6.01
CA ILE A 99 -7.09 -2.57 -6.39
C ILE A 99 -7.34 -1.15 -5.89
N GLY A 100 -7.69 -0.24 -6.80
CA GLY A 100 -8.12 1.12 -6.46
C GLY A 100 -9.61 1.21 -6.11
N ILE A 101 -10.08 2.33 -5.53
CA ILE A 101 -11.51 2.54 -5.20
C ILE A 101 -12.40 2.36 -6.43
N GLN A 102 -12.04 3.00 -7.55
CA GLN A 102 -12.80 2.90 -8.79
C GLN A 102 -12.83 1.46 -9.33
N SER A 103 -11.70 0.75 -9.26
CA SER A 103 -11.63 -0.66 -9.67
C SER A 103 -12.47 -1.55 -8.75
N ALA A 104 -12.47 -1.30 -7.44
CA ALA A 104 -13.32 -2.01 -6.48
C ALA A 104 -14.81 -1.80 -6.77
N GLN A 105 -15.22 -0.56 -7.09
CA GLN A 105 -16.59 -0.26 -7.51
C GLN A 105 -16.96 -0.99 -8.80
N LYS A 106 -16.10 -0.95 -9.82
CA LYS A 106 -16.30 -1.71 -11.08
C LYS A 106 -16.47 -3.20 -10.83
N ILE A 107 -15.67 -3.77 -9.93
CA ILE A 107 -15.77 -5.16 -9.49
C ILE A 107 -17.14 -5.43 -8.86
N GLY A 108 -17.56 -4.59 -7.90
CA GLY A 108 -18.84 -4.72 -7.20
C GLY A 108 -20.04 -4.65 -8.14
N GLU A 109 -19.99 -3.81 -9.16
CA GLU A 109 -21.05 -3.71 -10.17
C GLU A 109 -21.01 -4.87 -11.17
N ALA A 110 -19.83 -5.20 -11.71
CA ALA A 110 -19.71 -6.22 -12.76
C ALA A 110 -20.06 -7.63 -12.26
N ARG A 111 -19.73 -7.95 -11.00
CA ARG A 111 -20.01 -9.28 -10.43
C ARG A 111 -21.50 -9.60 -10.26
N LYS A 112 -22.38 -8.59 -10.30
CA LYS A 112 -23.83 -8.78 -10.28
C LYS A 112 -24.35 -9.45 -11.55
N PHE A 113 -23.63 -9.29 -12.66
CA PHE A 113 -24.06 -9.79 -13.98
C PHE A 113 -23.29 -11.04 -14.42
N ARG A 114 -22.08 -11.25 -13.91
CA ARG A 114 -21.27 -12.42 -14.24
C ARG A 114 -20.20 -12.67 -13.21
N LYS A 115 -19.76 -13.93 -13.10
CA LYS A 115 -18.56 -14.27 -12.34
C LYS A 115 -17.32 -13.64 -12.98
N LEU A 116 -16.54 -12.93 -12.19
CA LEU A 116 -15.31 -12.26 -12.57
C LEU A 116 -14.13 -13.25 -12.60
N THR A 117 -13.26 -13.07 -13.58
CA THR A 117 -12.05 -13.85 -13.82
C THR A 117 -10.85 -12.90 -13.88
N TRP A 118 -9.63 -13.43 -13.91
CA TRP A 118 -8.42 -12.62 -14.03
C TRP A 118 -8.44 -11.70 -15.25
N ASP A 119 -9.00 -12.15 -16.38
CA ASP A 119 -9.04 -11.35 -17.59
C ASP A 119 -10.01 -10.17 -17.47
N HIS A 120 -11.13 -10.33 -16.76
CA HIS A 120 -12.00 -9.20 -16.41
C HIS A 120 -11.29 -8.22 -15.48
N LEU A 121 -10.56 -8.71 -14.49
CA LEU A 121 -9.88 -7.81 -13.55
C LEU A 121 -8.81 -6.96 -14.24
N LYS A 122 -8.06 -7.52 -15.20
CA LYS A 122 -7.06 -6.77 -15.98
C LYS A 122 -7.69 -5.57 -16.71
N THR A 123 -8.92 -5.69 -17.23
CA THR A 123 -9.60 -4.57 -17.91
C THR A 123 -10.08 -3.48 -16.94
N PHE A 124 -10.13 -3.78 -15.64
CA PHE A 124 -10.46 -2.81 -14.58
C PHE A 124 -9.24 -2.03 -14.07
N ASN A 125 -8.09 -2.13 -14.76
CA ASN A 125 -6.85 -1.43 -14.45
C ASN A 125 -6.32 -1.74 -13.03
N ILE A 126 -6.45 -3.00 -12.60
CA ILE A 126 -5.84 -3.45 -11.35
C ILE A 126 -4.34 -3.73 -11.56
N ALA A 127 -3.53 -3.52 -10.52
CA ALA A 127 -2.14 -3.98 -10.51
C ALA A 127 -2.10 -5.49 -10.20
N ALA A 128 -2.31 -6.32 -11.22
CA ALA A 128 -2.44 -7.77 -11.08
C ALA A 128 -1.17 -8.44 -10.47
N ASN A 129 0.01 -7.90 -10.75
CA ASN A 129 1.28 -8.35 -10.17
C ASN A 129 1.29 -8.33 -8.63
N ARG A 130 0.49 -7.44 -8.03
CA ARG A 130 0.33 -7.28 -6.58
C ARG A 130 -0.92 -7.99 -6.07
N ALA A 131 -2.06 -7.78 -6.73
CA ALA A 131 -3.35 -8.31 -6.28
C ALA A 131 -3.39 -9.85 -6.24
N ARG A 132 -2.60 -10.53 -7.08
CA ARG A 132 -2.57 -12.00 -7.16
C ARG A 132 -2.23 -12.74 -5.88
N TYR A 133 -1.58 -12.10 -4.91
CA TYR A 133 -1.27 -12.73 -3.62
C TYR A 133 -2.41 -12.60 -2.61
N PHE A 134 -3.42 -11.78 -2.92
CA PHE A 134 -4.48 -11.38 -2.00
C PHE A 134 -5.88 -11.74 -2.53
N LEU A 135 -5.98 -12.32 -3.72
CA LEU A 135 -7.26 -12.65 -4.36
C LEU A 135 -7.43 -14.15 -4.55
N ASN A 136 -8.67 -14.60 -4.31
CA ASN A 136 -9.15 -15.90 -4.75
C ASN A 136 -10.18 -15.67 -5.87
N LEU A 137 -10.02 -16.36 -7.00
CA LEU A 137 -10.96 -16.34 -8.13
C LEU A 137 -11.53 -17.71 -8.48
N LYS A 138 -11.09 -18.79 -7.81
CA LYS A 138 -11.67 -20.12 -8.01
C LYS A 138 -12.74 -20.35 -6.96
N ALA A 139 -13.86 -20.96 -7.36
CA ALA A 139 -14.92 -21.32 -6.42
C ALA A 139 -14.53 -22.46 -5.47
N ASP A 140 -13.78 -23.47 -5.94
CA ASP A 140 -13.80 -24.75 -5.23
C ASP A 140 -12.45 -25.36 -4.84
N ASP A 141 -11.29 -24.77 -5.18
CA ASP A 141 -10.01 -25.46 -4.86
C ASP A 141 -8.75 -24.58 -4.89
N PHE A 142 -8.89 -23.25 -4.77
CA PHE A 142 -7.69 -22.42 -4.62
C PHE A 142 -7.19 -22.50 -3.18
N ARG A 143 -6.22 -23.39 -2.98
CA ARG A 143 -5.30 -23.26 -1.85
C ARG A 143 -4.32 -22.14 -2.20
N PRO A 144 -4.45 -20.94 -1.63
CA PRO A 144 -3.34 -19.99 -1.73
C PRO A 144 -2.09 -20.72 -1.27
N LYS A 145 -0.98 -20.55 -1.99
CA LYS A 145 0.30 -20.98 -1.43
C LYS A 145 0.47 -20.20 -0.12
N ASP A 146 0.77 -20.91 0.97
CA ASP A 146 0.97 -20.35 2.30
C ASP A 146 2.28 -19.54 2.36
N TYR A 147 2.31 -18.45 1.61
CA TYR A 147 3.43 -17.53 1.58
C TYR A 147 3.43 -16.70 2.85
N THR A 148 4.60 -16.60 3.49
CA THR A 148 4.78 -15.70 4.62
C THR A 148 4.66 -14.24 4.15
N PRO A 149 4.35 -13.29 5.06
CA PRO A 149 4.35 -11.86 4.75
C PRO A 149 5.63 -11.41 4.03
N ASP A 150 6.81 -11.87 4.49
CA ASP A 150 8.09 -11.52 3.91
C ASP A 150 8.32 -12.11 2.51
N GLN A 151 7.81 -13.32 2.25
CA GLN A 151 7.87 -13.90 0.91
C GLN A 151 7.04 -13.07 -0.07
N ILE A 152 5.79 -12.75 0.28
CA ILE A 152 4.91 -11.92 -0.56
C ILE A 152 5.56 -10.55 -0.81
N ARG A 153 6.09 -9.93 0.25
CA ARG A 153 6.83 -8.67 0.18
C ARG A 153 7.98 -8.74 -0.83
N ASN A 154 8.84 -9.74 -0.71
CA ASN A 154 10.01 -9.89 -1.58
C ASN A 154 9.61 -10.15 -3.03
N PHE A 155 8.58 -10.96 -3.29
CA PHE A 155 8.11 -11.17 -4.65
C PHE A 155 7.51 -9.90 -5.27
N ILE A 156 6.78 -9.09 -4.49
CA ILE A 156 6.25 -7.81 -4.96
C ILE A 156 7.39 -6.83 -5.25
N LEU A 157 8.37 -6.70 -4.35
CA LEU A 157 9.53 -5.82 -4.54
C LEU A 157 10.38 -6.25 -5.74
N ALA A 158 10.65 -7.54 -5.91
CA ALA A 158 11.42 -8.06 -7.04
C ALA A 158 10.74 -7.84 -8.40
N SER A 159 9.40 -7.85 -8.43
CA SER A 159 8.62 -7.59 -9.65
C SER A 159 8.30 -6.11 -9.89
N SER A 160 8.66 -5.22 -8.96
CA SER A 160 8.35 -3.79 -9.04
C SER A 160 9.61 -2.97 -9.29
N GLN A 161 9.66 -2.24 -10.40
CA GLN A 161 10.68 -1.22 -10.60
C GLN A 161 10.32 0.03 -9.78
N THR A 162 11.09 0.34 -8.73
CA THR A 162 10.90 1.57 -7.96
C THR A 162 11.81 2.67 -8.46
N LYS A 163 11.24 3.85 -8.76
CA LYS A 163 12.00 5.07 -9.07
C LYS A 163 12.85 5.59 -7.90
N TYR A 164 12.65 5.04 -6.70
CA TYR A 164 13.38 5.40 -5.48
C TYR A 164 14.41 4.36 -5.06
N ALA A 165 14.80 3.42 -5.93
CA ALA A 165 15.77 2.37 -5.60
C ALA A 165 17.08 2.96 -5.02
N ALA A 166 17.56 4.08 -5.55
CA ALA A 166 18.76 4.77 -5.07
C ALA A 166 18.65 5.31 -3.63
N ASN A 167 17.42 5.60 -3.15
CA ASN A 167 17.18 6.06 -1.77
C ASN A 167 17.13 4.91 -0.75
N HIS A 168 17.10 3.66 -1.23
CA HIS A 168 17.05 2.46 -0.39
C HIS A 168 18.41 1.79 -0.20
N SER A 169 19.45 2.29 -0.86
CA SER A 169 20.82 1.90 -0.57
C SER A 169 21.16 2.39 0.84
N PRO A 170 21.45 1.51 1.82
CA PRO A 170 22.17 1.96 2.99
C PRO A 170 23.49 2.49 2.45
N GLN A 171 23.76 3.75 2.72
CA GLN A 171 25.05 4.35 2.44
C GLN A 171 26.07 3.66 3.35
N LEU A 172 26.50 2.46 2.97
CA LEU A 172 27.77 1.89 3.40
C LEU A 172 28.85 2.61 2.60
N ASN A 173 29.02 3.90 2.91
CA ASN A 173 30.33 4.51 2.75
C ASN A 173 31.17 4.01 3.93
N LEU A 174 31.64 2.77 3.83
CA LEU A 174 32.82 2.34 4.57
C LEU A 174 34.01 2.94 3.84
N PHE A 175 34.57 3.99 4.46
CA PHE A 175 35.87 4.64 4.23
C PHE A 175 36.45 4.60 2.81
#